data_AF-A0A7S3B7U8-F1
#
_entry.id   AF-A0A7S3B7U8-F1
#
_cell.length_a   1.000
_cell.length_b   1.000
_cell.length_c   1.000
_cell.angle_alpha   90.00
_cell.angle_beta   90.00
_cell.angle_gamma   90.00
#
_symmetry.space_group_name_H-M   'P 1'
#
loop_
_entity.id
_entity.type
_entity.pdbx_description
1 polymer ?
#
loop_
_entity_poly.entity_id
_entity_poly.type
_entity_poly.pdbx_seq_one_letter_code
_entity_poly.pdbx_strand_id
1 'polypeptide(L)'
;APLTAAAAEGIEMLKAGSQVTKYGRAGAAHATTFRLSRDETALTWERIGMGRLRRKSVPRIILVTDILELLIGQESEVFKRRRYSASAQVPRATYLSLSLVLQAALPSKPSQVGDSEPSRPPERITLDISCPSLEAFGLWVASMRTLVAAAHRARLLAQKQNEQTLALRRVAEQSAIEANV
;
A
#
# COMPACT_ATOMS: atom_id res chain seq x y z
N ALA A 1 3.47 -16.80 -8.23
CA ALA A 1 4.64 -17.37 -7.53
C ALA A 1 4.14 -18.21 -6.37
N PRO A 2 4.73 -19.39 -6.13
CA PRO A 2 4.44 -20.20 -4.95
C PRO A 2 4.75 -19.40 -3.67
N LEU A 3 3.97 -19.63 -2.62
CA LEU A 3 4.22 -19.05 -1.29
C LEU A 3 5.55 -19.61 -0.77
N THR A 4 6.52 -18.74 -0.53
CA THR A 4 7.79 -19.15 0.09
C THR A 4 7.60 -19.29 1.60
N ALA A 5 8.44 -20.09 2.28
CA ALA A 5 8.39 -20.23 3.74
C ALA A 5 8.48 -18.87 4.46
N ALA A 6 9.41 -18.02 4.02
CA ALA A 6 9.58 -16.67 4.55
C ALA A 6 8.35 -15.76 4.33
N ALA A 7 7.64 -15.93 3.21
CA ALA A 7 6.41 -15.19 2.96
C ALA A 7 5.26 -15.65 3.87
N ALA A 8 5.12 -16.96 4.08
CA ALA A 8 4.12 -17.53 4.98
C ALA A 8 4.37 -17.05 6.43
N GLU A 9 5.61 -17.17 6.90
CA GLU A 9 6.02 -16.68 8.22
C GLU A 9 5.81 -15.17 8.37
N GLY A 10 6.15 -14.40 7.34
CA GLY A 10 5.93 -12.95 7.35
C GLY A 10 4.46 -12.55 7.38
N ILE A 11 3.59 -13.29 6.70
CA ILE A 11 2.14 -13.08 6.75
C ILE A 11 1.61 -13.33 8.16
N GLU A 12 2.01 -14.43 8.80
CA GLU A 12 1.59 -14.74 10.17
C GLU A 12 2.14 -13.72 11.18
N MET A 13 3.40 -13.29 11.03
CA MET A 13 3.97 -12.17 11.80
C MET A 13 3.11 -10.90 11.67
N LEU A 14 2.68 -10.56 10.45
CA LEU A 14 1.85 -9.39 10.21
C LEU A 14 0.45 -9.52 10.80
N LYS A 15 -0.18 -10.70 10.74
CA LYS A 15 -1.48 -10.95 11.40
C LYS A 15 -1.37 -10.84 12.92
N ALA A 16 -0.29 -11.37 13.50
CA ALA A 16 0.03 -11.26 14.93
C ALA A 16 0.36 -9.83 15.37
N GLY A 17 0.82 -9.00 14.44
CA GLY A 17 1.14 -7.59 14.61
C GLY A 17 2.64 -7.34 14.65
N SER A 18 3.13 -6.51 13.72
CA SER A 18 4.56 -6.21 13.59
C SER A 18 4.85 -4.77 13.99
N GLN A 19 5.77 -4.58 14.95
CA GLN A 19 6.22 -3.26 15.38
C GLN A 19 7.36 -2.76 14.49
N VAL A 20 7.17 -1.59 13.90
CA VAL A 20 8.14 -0.94 13.01
C VAL A 20 8.17 0.56 13.28
N THR A 21 9.19 1.23 12.75
CA THR A 21 9.24 2.70 12.73
C THR A 21 8.57 3.21 11.46
N LYS A 22 7.42 3.86 11.59
CA LYS A 22 6.71 4.50 10.49
C LYS A 22 7.16 5.96 10.36
N TYR A 23 7.37 6.43 9.13
CA TYR A 23 7.66 7.83 8.86
C TYR A 23 6.39 8.58 8.45
N GLY A 24 6.21 9.77 9.03
CA GLY A 24 5.22 10.74 8.62
C GLY A 24 5.67 11.55 7.41
N ARG A 25 4.79 12.37 6.85
CA ARG A 25 5.10 13.21 5.67
C ARG A 25 6.23 14.20 5.91
N ALA A 26 6.34 14.69 7.14
CA ALA A 26 7.42 15.58 7.58
C ALA A 26 8.71 14.81 7.92
N GLY A 27 8.79 13.50 7.66
CA GLY A 27 9.93 12.66 8.01
C GLY A 27 10.00 12.27 9.49
N ALA A 28 9.05 12.70 10.31
CA ALA A 28 8.98 12.33 11.73
C ALA A 28 8.80 10.82 11.90
N ALA A 29 9.66 10.22 12.72
CA ALA A 29 9.64 8.78 13.02
C ALA A 29 8.63 8.48 14.16
N HIS A 30 7.86 7.41 13.99
CA HIS A 30 6.88 6.96 14.98
C HIS A 30 6.93 5.44 15.10
N ALA A 31 7.14 4.92 16.32
CA ALA A 31 6.90 3.51 16.59
C ALA A 31 5.41 3.19 16.31
N THR A 32 5.16 2.19 15.48
CA THR A 32 3.80 1.83 15.03
C THR A 32 3.71 0.32 14.90
N THR A 33 2.60 -0.25 15.38
CA THR A 33 2.28 -1.67 15.17
C THR A 33 1.32 -1.79 14.00
N PHE A 34 1.72 -2.51 12.95
CA PHE A 34 0.88 -2.84 11.82
C PHE A 34 0.30 -4.24 11.99
N ARG A 35 -0.95 -4.42 11.55
CA ARG A 35 -1.66 -5.70 11.56
C ARG A 35 -2.28 -5.97 10.20
N LEU A 36 -1.99 -7.13 9.63
CA LEU A 36 -2.68 -7.63 8.45
C LEU A 36 -4.01 -8.27 8.87
N SER A 37 -5.06 -8.03 8.11
CA SER A 37 -6.37 -8.66 8.32
C SER A 37 -6.30 -10.17 8.11
N ARG A 38 -7.26 -10.91 8.68
CA ARG A 38 -7.28 -12.39 8.60
C ARG A 38 -7.41 -12.90 7.16
N ASP A 39 -8.13 -12.16 6.33
CA ASP A 39 -8.33 -12.41 4.90
C ASP A 39 -7.20 -11.83 4.03
N GLU A 40 -6.16 -11.25 4.65
CA GLU A 40 -4.96 -10.74 3.98
C GLU A 40 -5.21 -9.59 2.99
N THR A 41 -6.37 -8.93 3.08
CA THR A 41 -6.78 -7.85 2.17
C THR A 41 -6.39 -6.46 2.65
N ALA A 42 -6.14 -6.28 3.95
CA ALA A 42 -5.97 -4.95 4.55
C ALA A 42 -4.85 -4.90 5.59
N LEU A 43 -4.01 -3.87 5.50
CA LEU A 43 -3.00 -3.53 6.50
C LEU A 43 -3.50 -2.37 7.36
N THR A 44 -3.53 -2.59 8.67
CA THR A 44 -4.11 -1.65 9.64
C THR A 44 -3.12 -1.21 10.70
N TRP A 45 -3.24 0.01 11.22
CA TRP A 45 -2.46 0.49 12.35
C TRP A 45 -3.18 1.61 13.10
N GLU A 46 -2.89 1.75 14.39
CA GLU A 46 -3.46 2.82 15.20
C GLU A 46 -2.54 4.03 15.31
N ARG A 47 -3.13 5.23 15.34
CA ARG A 47 -2.40 6.44 15.74
C ARG A 47 -2.39 6.53 17.26
N ILE A 48 -1.31 6.06 17.87
CA ILE A 48 -1.00 6.35 19.27
C ILE A 48 -0.62 7.83 19.34
N GLY A 49 -1.40 8.62 20.07
CA GLY A 49 -1.14 10.04 20.27
C GLY A 49 -1.39 10.40 21.72
N MET A 50 -0.45 11.11 22.33
CA MET A 50 -0.48 11.54 23.75
C MET A 50 -1.65 12.46 24.10
N GLY A 51 -2.40 13.01 23.13
CA GLY A 51 -3.53 13.92 23.38
C GLY A 51 -4.90 13.24 23.62
N ARG A 52 -4.95 11.94 23.95
CA ARG A 52 -6.19 11.14 23.93
C ARG A 52 -6.80 10.84 25.31
N LEU A 53 -7.09 11.86 26.10
CA LEU A 53 -8.02 11.66 27.21
C LEU A 53 -9.50 11.56 26.75
N ARG A 54 -9.86 11.87 25.49
CA ARG A 54 -11.29 11.85 25.05
C ARG A 54 -11.63 11.42 23.62
N ARG A 55 -10.71 10.95 22.77
CA ARG A 55 -11.06 10.53 21.39
C ARG A 55 -10.63 9.09 21.09
N LYS A 56 -11.60 8.22 20.79
CA LYS A 56 -11.40 6.84 20.30
C LYS A 56 -10.36 6.85 19.16
N SER A 57 -9.38 5.95 19.19
CA SER A 57 -8.46 5.76 18.06
C SER A 57 -9.21 5.19 16.88
N VAL A 58 -9.33 5.99 15.81
CA VAL A 58 -9.76 5.48 14.52
C VAL A 58 -8.56 4.78 13.88
N PRO A 59 -8.63 3.46 13.63
CA PRO A 59 -7.57 2.74 12.95
C PRO A 59 -7.41 3.29 11.53
N ARG A 60 -6.17 3.34 11.05
CA ARG A 60 -5.85 3.61 9.65
C ARG A 60 -5.77 2.27 8.92
N ILE A 61 -6.22 2.27 7.67
CA ILE A 61 -6.32 1.07 6.84
C ILE A 61 -5.74 1.41 5.46
N ILE A 62 -4.99 0.48 4.88
CA ILE A 62 -4.60 0.44 3.46
C ILE A 62 -5.03 -0.92 2.93
N LEU A 63 -5.71 -0.95 1.78
CA LEU A 63 -5.99 -2.20 1.09
C LEU A 63 -4.74 -2.67 0.35
N VAL A 64 -4.48 -3.97 0.37
CA VAL A 64 -3.36 -4.58 -0.38
C VAL A 64 -3.52 -4.33 -1.88
N THR A 65 -4.76 -4.30 -2.37
CA THR A 65 -5.07 -3.96 -3.76
C THR A 65 -4.62 -2.55 -4.16
N ASP A 66 -4.55 -1.63 -3.19
CA ASP A 66 -4.17 -0.25 -3.46
C ASP A 66 -2.65 -0.08 -3.47
N ILE A 67 -1.87 -1.12 -3.17
CA ILE A 67 -0.40 -1.08 -3.23
C ILE A 67 0.02 -1.38 -4.67
N LEU A 68 0.68 -0.41 -5.29
CA LEU A 68 1.18 -0.49 -6.65
C LEU A 68 2.56 -1.13 -6.71
N GLU A 69 3.44 -0.73 -5.79
CA GLU A 69 4.85 -1.09 -5.82
C GLU A 69 5.44 -1.13 -4.40
N LEU A 70 6.47 -1.96 -4.24
CA LEU A 70 7.32 -2.01 -3.07
C LEU A 70 8.71 -1.50 -3.41
N LEU A 71 9.10 -0.36 -2.84
CA LEU A 71 10.45 0.19 -2.94
C LEU A 71 11.29 -0.32 -1.77
N ILE A 72 12.51 -0.77 -2.05
CA ILE A 72 13.45 -1.28 -1.05
C ILE A 72 14.46 -0.20 -0.70
N GLY A 73 14.76 -0.06 0.60
CA GLY A 73 15.64 0.96 1.12
C GLY A 73 14.90 2.27 1.37
N GLN A 74 15.60 3.37 1.11
CA GLN A 74 15.18 4.73 1.45
C GLN A 74 14.92 5.55 0.18
N GLU A 75 14.23 4.94 -0.77
CA GLU A 75 14.06 5.46 -2.14
C GLU A 75 12.87 6.40 -2.31
N SER A 76 12.02 6.56 -1.29
CA SER A 76 10.91 7.49 -1.34
C SER A 76 11.33 8.95 -1.09
N GLU A 77 10.51 9.89 -1.55
CA GLU A 77 10.72 11.33 -1.33
C GLU A 77 10.69 11.73 0.15
N VAL A 78 10.02 10.96 1.02
CA VAL A 78 10.07 11.18 2.48
C VAL A 78 11.48 10.91 3.01
N PHE A 79 12.09 9.82 2.57
CA PHE A 79 13.46 9.47 2.98
C PHE A 79 14.51 10.38 2.33
N LYS A 80 14.39 10.69 1.04
CA LYS A 80 15.30 11.61 0.35
C LYS A 80 15.34 12.98 1.02
N ARG A 81 14.19 13.59 1.30
CA ARG A 81 14.12 14.90 1.98
C ARG A 81 14.79 14.89 3.36
N ARG A 82 14.67 13.80 4.11
CA ARG A 82 15.33 13.66 5.41
C ARG A 82 16.86 13.63 5.28
N ARG A 83 17.40 12.95 4.25
CA ARG A 83 18.86 12.91 4.00
C ARG A 83 19.46 14.28 3.72
N TYR A 84 18.71 15.16 3.05
CA TYR A 84 19.15 16.52 2.73
C TYR A 84 18.98 17.53 3.88
N SER A 85 18.27 17.16 4.95
CA SER A 85 18.15 18.02 6.14
C SER A 85 19.42 17.87 6.99
N ALA A 86 20.26 18.92 6.99
CA ALA A 86 21.61 18.96 7.60
C ALA A 86 21.69 18.62 9.11
N SER A 87 20.57 18.48 9.81
CA SER A 87 20.49 18.11 11.23
C SER A 87 20.16 16.64 11.50
N ALA A 88 19.84 15.85 10.47
CA ALA A 88 19.48 14.45 10.66
C ALA A 88 20.74 13.56 10.63
N GLN A 89 21.15 13.06 11.81
CA GLN A 89 22.05 11.90 11.86
C GLN A 89 21.50 10.81 10.93
N VAL A 90 22.26 10.45 9.90
CA VAL A 90 21.89 9.37 8.98
C VAL A 90 21.81 8.09 9.80
N PRO A 91 20.62 7.48 9.96
CA PRO A 91 20.52 6.25 10.73
C PRO A 91 21.36 5.16 10.05
N ARG A 92 22.20 4.46 10.83
CA ARG A 92 23.14 3.42 10.35
C ARG A 92 22.50 2.27 9.56
N ALA A 93 21.18 2.09 9.61
CA ALA A 93 20.46 0.98 8.98
C ALA A 93 19.52 1.45 7.85
N THR A 94 20.04 2.19 6.87
CA THR A 94 19.28 2.63 5.68
C THR A 94 18.69 1.47 4.87
N TYR A 95 19.30 0.29 4.95
CA TYR A 95 18.92 -0.92 4.23
C TYR A 95 17.73 -1.68 4.85
N LEU A 96 17.31 -1.33 6.06
CA LEU A 96 16.15 -1.95 6.74
C LEU A 96 14.85 -1.16 6.53
N SER A 97 14.81 -0.33 5.50
CA SER A 97 13.65 0.50 5.14
C SER A 97 12.96 -0.05 3.91
N LEU A 98 11.65 0.18 3.81
CA LEU A 98 10.87 -0.03 2.60
C LEU A 98 9.74 1.01 2.51
N SER A 99 9.23 1.18 1.29
CA SER A 99 8.08 2.04 1.02
C SER A 99 7.04 1.30 0.20
N LEU A 100 5.77 1.38 0.62
CA LEU A 100 4.63 0.91 -0.19
C LEU A 100 4.09 2.10 -0.98
N VAL A 101 4.16 2.04 -2.31
CA VAL A 101 3.57 3.04 -3.20
C VAL A 101 2.08 2.73 -3.34
N LEU A 102 1.22 3.73 -3.12
CA LEU A 102 -0.23 3.53 -3.06
C LEU A 102 -0.93 4.07 -4.31
N GLN A 103 -2.11 3.58 -4.67
CA GLN A 103 -2.83 4.01 -5.88
C GLN A 103 -3.19 5.50 -5.85
N ALA A 104 -3.51 6.05 -4.68
CA ALA A 104 -3.71 7.49 -4.46
C ALA A 104 -2.43 8.34 -4.67
N ALA A 105 -1.29 7.71 -4.93
CA ALA A 105 -0.03 8.35 -5.30
C ALA A 105 0.05 8.76 -6.78
N LEU A 106 -0.81 8.21 -7.64
CA LEU A 106 -0.82 8.58 -9.04
C LEU A 106 -1.44 9.98 -9.17
N PRO A 107 -0.81 10.90 -9.92
CA PRO A 107 -1.46 12.18 -10.23
C PRO A 107 -2.80 11.87 -10.88
N SER A 108 -3.89 12.40 -10.30
CA SER A 108 -5.19 12.42 -10.97
C SER A 108 -4.98 12.95 -12.38
N LYS A 109 -5.61 12.34 -13.40
CA LYS A 109 -5.64 12.91 -14.75
C LYS A 109 -5.92 14.42 -14.62
N PRO A 110 -5.17 15.30 -15.29
CA PRO A 110 -5.45 16.73 -15.20
C PRO A 110 -6.90 16.93 -15.64
N SER A 111 -7.75 17.34 -14.71
CA SER A 111 -9.10 17.77 -15.03
C SER A 111 -8.94 18.96 -15.96
N GLN A 112 -9.12 18.73 -17.26
CA GLN A 112 -9.40 19.81 -18.18
C GLN A 112 -10.73 20.39 -17.74
N VAL A 113 -10.69 21.48 -16.98
CA VAL A 113 -11.60 22.63 -16.95
C VAL A 113 -11.28 23.42 -15.67
N GLY A 114 -10.54 24.52 -15.83
CA GLY A 114 -10.99 25.82 -15.34
C GLY A 114 -10.84 26.25 -13.88
N ASP A 115 -10.42 25.43 -12.92
CA ASP A 115 -10.35 25.92 -11.53
C ASP A 115 -8.93 26.28 -11.06
N SER A 116 -8.75 27.59 -10.89
CA SER A 116 -7.57 28.25 -10.35
C SER A 116 -7.58 28.14 -8.82
N GLU A 117 -7.03 27.06 -8.28
CA GLU A 117 -6.61 26.95 -6.88
C GLU A 117 -5.32 26.12 -6.84
N PRO A 118 -4.30 26.50 -6.06
CA PRO A 118 -3.11 25.67 -5.84
C PRO A 118 -3.51 24.46 -4.99
N SER A 119 -4.15 23.49 -5.64
CA SER A 119 -4.57 22.24 -5.04
C SER A 119 -3.36 21.58 -4.38
N ARG A 120 -3.44 21.42 -3.06
CA ARG A 120 -2.46 20.68 -2.26
C ARG A 120 -2.08 19.39 -3.00
N PRO A 121 -0.78 19.05 -3.09
CA PRO A 121 -0.36 17.84 -3.78
C PRO A 121 -1.10 16.63 -3.20
N PRO A 122 -1.56 15.69 -4.06
CA PRO A 122 -2.42 14.58 -3.67
C PRO A 122 -1.85 13.82 -2.46
N GLU A 123 -2.69 13.72 -1.44
CA GLU A 123 -2.36 13.27 -0.11
C GLU A 123 -2.12 11.75 -0.05
N ARG A 124 -0.84 11.36 0.14
CA ARG A 124 -0.28 10.03 0.49
C ARG A 124 0.22 9.21 -0.70
N ILE A 125 1.47 9.51 -1.06
CA ILE A 125 2.19 8.85 -2.15
C ILE A 125 2.78 7.50 -1.69
N THR A 126 3.23 7.43 -0.43
CA THR A 126 3.91 6.24 0.11
C THR A 126 3.54 5.96 1.56
N LEU A 127 3.61 4.68 1.96
CA LEU A 127 3.77 4.26 3.35
C LEU A 127 5.24 3.88 3.58
N ASP A 128 5.96 4.71 4.32
CA ASP A 128 7.39 4.56 4.58
C ASP A 128 7.64 3.96 5.97
N ILE A 129 8.39 2.86 6.04
CA ILE A 129 8.72 2.19 7.31
C ILE A 129 10.20 1.78 7.38
N SER A 130 10.72 1.63 8.60
CA SER A 130 11.98 0.96 8.92
C SER A 130 11.72 -0.17 9.91
N CYS A 131 12.30 -1.33 9.64
CA CYS A 131 12.21 -2.51 10.49
C CYS A 131 13.30 -2.50 11.58
N PRO A 132 13.05 -3.12 12.74
CA PRO A 132 14.01 -3.14 13.84
C PRO A 132 15.18 -4.12 13.63
N SER A 133 15.02 -5.12 12.76
CA SER A 133 16.02 -6.15 12.48
C SER A 133 16.00 -6.57 11.00
N LEU A 134 17.07 -7.23 10.56
CA LEU A 134 17.18 -7.80 9.22
C LEU A 134 16.13 -8.90 8.97
N GLU A 135 15.86 -9.71 9.99
CA GLU A 135 14.84 -10.76 9.94
C GLU A 135 13.44 -10.18 9.72
N ALA A 136 13.02 -9.21 10.57
CA ALA A 136 11.74 -8.54 10.43
C ALA A 136 11.61 -7.88 9.04
N PHE A 137 12.69 -7.24 8.57
CA PHE A 137 12.73 -6.66 7.23
C PHE A 137 12.52 -7.70 6.12
N GLY A 138 13.22 -8.83 6.17
CA GLY A 138 13.08 -9.92 5.21
C GLY A 138 11.66 -10.48 5.16
N LEU A 139 11.05 -10.71 6.34
CA LEU A 139 9.67 -11.18 6.46
C LEU A 139 8.66 -10.17 5.89
N TRP A 140 8.82 -8.88 6.17
CA TRP A 140 8.00 -7.81 5.57
C TRP A 140 8.10 -7.78 4.05
N VAL A 141 9.31 -7.87 3.50
CA VAL A 141 9.51 -7.84 2.03
C VAL A 141 8.90 -9.08 1.37
N ALA A 142 9.14 -10.28 1.92
CA ALA A 142 8.65 -11.53 1.37
C ALA A 142 7.11 -11.61 1.38
N SER A 143 6.49 -11.24 2.51
CA SER A 143 5.03 -11.18 2.66
C SER A 143 4.41 -10.14 1.72
N MET A 144 4.88 -8.89 1.73
CA MET A 144 4.33 -7.83 0.87
C MET A 144 4.44 -8.17 -0.61
N ARG A 145 5.58 -8.70 -1.09
CA ARG A 145 5.71 -9.14 -2.48
C ARG A 145 4.70 -10.21 -2.85
N THR A 146 4.46 -11.16 -1.95
CA THR A 146 3.51 -12.24 -2.18
C THR A 146 2.07 -11.72 -2.24
N LEU A 147 1.69 -10.89 -1.28
CA LEU A 147 0.36 -10.28 -1.17
C LEU A 147 0.05 -9.37 -2.37
N VAL A 148 0.96 -8.46 -2.72
CA VAL A 148 0.79 -7.56 -3.87
C VAL A 148 0.69 -8.35 -5.18
N ALA A 149 1.54 -9.36 -5.37
CA ALA A 149 1.48 -10.19 -6.56
C ALA A 149 0.17 -11.01 -6.63
N ALA A 150 -0.35 -11.48 -5.49
CA ALA A 150 -1.63 -12.18 -5.42
C ALA A 150 -2.81 -11.24 -5.75
N ALA A 151 -2.84 -10.05 -5.15
CA ALA A 151 -3.85 -9.03 -5.43
C ALA A 151 -3.86 -8.60 -6.90
N HIS A 152 -2.67 -8.42 -7.50
CA HIS A 152 -2.55 -8.10 -8.92
C HIS A 152 -3.10 -9.21 -9.83
N ARG A 153 -2.78 -10.48 -9.54
CA ARG A 153 -3.35 -11.62 -10.29
C ARG A 153 -4.87 -11.69 -10.17
N ALA A 154 -5.40 -11.51 -8.95
CA ALA A 154 -6.84 -11.52 -8.72
C ALA A 154 -7.54 -10.42 -9.53
N ARG A 155 -6.96 -9.21 -9.57
CA ARG A 155 -7.47 -8.10 -10.38
C ARG A 155 -7.48 -8.43 -11.88
N LEU A 156 -6.39 -8.99 -12.41
CA LEU A 156 -6.31 -9.36 -13.82
C LEU A 156 -7.34 -10.44 -14.20
N LEU A 157 -7.56 -11.43 -13.32
CA LEU A 157 -8.56 -12.46 -13.54
C LEU A 157 -9.98 -11.87 -13.53
N ALA A 158 -10.28 -10.99 -12.57
CA ALA A 158 -11.57 -10.31 -12.50
C ALA A 158 -11.83 -9.43 -13.75
N GLN A 159 -10.80 -8.75 -14.27
CA GLN A 159 -10.91 -7.98 -15.52
C GLN A 159 -11.26 -8.88 -16.71
N LYS A 160 -10.55 -10.00 -16.88
CA LYS A 160 -10.83 -10.97 -17.95
C LYS A 160 -12.24 -11.54 -17.87
N GLN A 161 -12.71 -11.88 -16.66
CA GLN A 161 -14.06 -12.38 -16.45
C GLN A 161 -15.12 -11.33 -16.80
N ASN A 162 -14.87 -10.07 -16.43
CA ASN A 162 -15.76 -8.97 -16.78
C ASN A 162 -15.82 -8.75 -18.30
N GLU A 163 -14.68 -8.77 -18.99
CA GLU A 163 -14.60 -8.67 -20.45
C GLU A 163 -15.36 -9.81 -21.16
N GLN A 164 -15.16 -11.05 -20.70
CA GLN A 164 -15.88 -12.22 -21.23
C GLN A 164 -17.39 -12.10 -21.01
N THR A 165 -17.80 -11.65 -19.82
CA THR A 165 -19.22 -11.44 -19.49
C THR A 165 -19.84 -10.37 -20.40
N LEU A 166 -19.13 -9.27 -20.64
CA LEU A 166 -19.60 -8.21 -21.55
C LEU A 166 -19.65 -8.67 -23.00
N ALA A 167 -18.69 -9.48 -23.46
CA ALA A 167 -18.70 -10.04 -24.80
C ALA A 167 -19.89 -10.98 -25.01
N LEU A 168 -20.17 -11.87 -24.06
CA LEU A 168 -21.34 -12.77 -24.14
C LEU A 168 -22.66 -12.01 -24.16
N ARG A 169 -22.79 -10.94 -23.38
CA ARG A 169 -23.99 -10.07 -23.42
C ARG A 169 -24.20 -9.44 -24.78
N ARG A 170 -23.14 -8.91 -25.41
CA ARG A 170 -23.22 -8.33 -26.76
C ARG A 170 -23.67 -9.34 -27.82
N VAL A 171 -23.17 -10.57 -27.76
CA VAL A 171 -23.58 -11.65 -28.69
C VAL A 171 -25.06 -12.01 -28.49
N ALA A 172 -25.51 -12.09 -27.25
CA ALA A 172 -26.91 -12.37 -26.93
C ALA A 172 -27.84 -11.24 -27.42
N GLU A 173 -27.44 -9.98 -27.24
CA GLU A 173 -28.17 -8.81 -27.73
C GLU A 173 -28.27 -8.80 -29.26
N GLN A 174 -27.18 -9.11 -29.98
CA GLN A 174 -27.18 -9.21 -31.44
C GLN A 174 -28.10 -10.32 -31.94
N SER A 175 -28.02 -11.50 -31.34
CA SER A 175 -28.87 -12.65 -31.71
C SER A 175 -30.37 -12.35 -31.49
N ALA A 176 -30.71 -11.61 -30.44
CA ALA A 176 -32.08 -11.21 -30.16
C ALA A 176 -32.62 -10.17 -31.16
N ILE A 177 -31.75 -9.31 -31.70
CA ILE A 177 -32.11 -8.36 -32.77
C ILE A 177 -32.36 -9.14 -34.06
N GLU A 178 -31.46 -10.06 -34.44
CA GLU A 178 -31.61 -10.88 -35.64
C GLU A 178 -32.86 -11.77 -35.62
N ALA A 179 -33.26 -12.29 -34.46
CA ALA A 179 -34.46 -13.12 -34.33
C ALA A 179 -35.79 -12.36 -34.45
N ASN A 180 -35.77 -11.02 -34.34
CA ASN A 180 -36.96 -10.16 -34.42
C ASN A 180 -37.11 -9.44 -35.78
N VAL A 181 -36.22 -9.70 -36.73
CA VAL A 181 -36.26 -9.19 -38.12
C VAL A 181 -36.75 -10.31 -39.04
#